data_AF-A0A960W9N9-F1
#
_entry.id   AF-A0A960W9N9-F1
#
_cell.length_a   1.000
_cell.length_b   1.000
_cell.length_c   1.000
_cell.angle_alpha   90.00
_cell.angle_beta   90.00
_cell.angle_gamma   90.00
#
_symmetry.space_group_name_H-M   'P 1'
#
loop_
_entity.id
_entity.type
_entity.pdbx_description
1 polymer ?
#
loop_
_entity_poly.entity_id
_entity_poly.type
_entity_poly.pdbx_seq_one_letter_code
_entity_poly.pdbx_strand_id
1 'polypeptide(L)'
;FFRGMMEQERAHLLEVLRRENVDQYQFALLLEKGLTAGTEEIFTAVVNYVGNPAVYPRFAESTRGKSGVEIAVLVADNSFPELAEKLRSQGMNEVSVSALVVSPPAVKIMLGLDFLDFLESDKGRAVDSALQFPAAMLSGSQEGLLELISLYYESSEKEKEYISKRPSYRQEWAQLFSLYGVESVPLLLEAAHEIPERIAMMQELIDDLNKQLGTQAYAGFHQHEGAEILRIAFEKNQQNVIRTYSIQGKLITEELHEIFPYNTVLRQLIIDQTILTEKLFGDKLSRIMALTKQILDMKDDKEHMDNIRTLLSTAVEIGRELSDLYKTYPRVNSPHVALHLQKDSREIVMQYASDLIGSPLTAVFGQLQLAELFLESGEDISQYLQNALESMHAIRENSVRFRMIDEYRISVDTEEPMILFPKTFEDEKNSPYVSIKFTENAELSASIRKQVETAQENDVFVVYFNGDNPASLMWINQLAVQLSQKPLGRLAVFSSQLDTDVVESILEQAGIPLNNVVTLGRELQGNDDGAVPEMLELIAAHFSINTENLIFLTGETEGFAELIRSGIQVLPLPDIQRLPRYLPKRIFQHTVLEEAA
;
A
#
# COMPACT_ATOMS: atom_id res chain seq x y z
N PHE A 1 18.54 -13.54 5.71
CA PHE A 1 18.32 -12.29 6.47
C PHE A 1 18.16 -11.08 5.54
N PHE A 2 19.24 -10.43 5.07
CA PHE A 2 19.16 -9.22 4.23
C PHE A 2 18.27 -9.32 2.99
N ARG A 3 18.26 -10.47 2.29
CA ARG A 3 17.39 -10.71 1.13
C ARG A 3 15.90 -10.83 1.46
N GLY A 4 15.56 -11.06 2.74
CA GLY A 4 14.18 -11.19 3.23
C GLY A 4 13.65 -9.94 3.94
N MET A 5 14.49 -8.93 4.20
CA MET A 5 14.06 -7.65 4.76
C MET A 5 13.44 -6.77 3.67
N MET A 6 12.43 -5.98 4.03
CA MET A 6 11.89 -4.97 3.12
C MET A 6 12.95 -3.93 2.76
N GLU A 7 12.84 -3.32 1.59
CA GLU A 7 13.87 -2.43 1.06
C GLU A 7 14.11 -1.20 1.95
N GLN A 8 13.06 -0.68 2.59
CA GLN A 8 13.15 0.40 3.58
C GLN A 8 13.85 -0.02 4.87
N GLU A 9 13.53 -1.19 5.42
CA GLU A 9 14.22 -1.74 6.60
C GLU A 9 15.70 -1.99 6.29
N ARG A 10 15.98 -2.42 5.07
CA ARG A 10 17.33 -2.62 4.56
C ARG A 10 18.07 -1.29 4.39
N ALA A 11 17.43 -0.28 3.81
CA ALA A 11 18.00 1.06 3.63
C ALA A 11 18.26 1.74 4.98
N HIS A 12 17.29 1.69 5.90
CA HIS A 12 17.43 2.20 7.26
C HIS A 12 18.50 1.45 8.05
N LEU A 13 18.51 0.11 8.01
CA LEU A 13 19.58 -0.68 8.63
C LEU A 13 20.94 -0.32 8.03
N LEU A 14 21.06 -0.19 6.71
CA LEU A 14 22.31 0.20 6.05
C LEU A 14 22.72 1.64 6.40
N GLU A 15 21.78 2.56 6.53
CA GLU A 15 22.00 3.94 6.97
C GLU A 15 22.51 3.97 8.40
N VAL A 16 21.85 3.26 9.33
CA VAL A 16 22.30 3.11 10.71
C VAL A 16 23.68 2.46 10.74
N LEU A 17 23.90 1.37 10.01
CA LEU A 17 25.22 0.72 9.93
C LEU A 17 26.30 1.64 9.36
N ARG A 18 25.98 2.51 8.40
CA ARG A 18 26.89 3.53 7.85
C ARG A 18 27.16 4.64 8.86
N ARG A 19 26.13 5.19 9.50
CA ARG A 19 26.23 6.25 10.51
C ARG A 19 27.10 5.82 11.69
N GLU A 20 26.98 4.56 12.07
CA GLU A 20 27.66 3.97 13.22
C GLU A 20 29.04 3.38 12.87
N ASN A 21 29.52 3.56 11.62
CA ASN A 21 30.79 3.03 11.10
C ASN A 21 31.01 1.54 11.39
N VAL A 22 29.95 0.75 11.25
CA VAL A 22 29.98 -0.69 11.55
C VAL A 22 30.76 -1.43 10.48
N ASP A 23 31.64 -2.36 10.87
CA ASP A 23 32.24 -3.32 9.93
C ASP A 23 31.13 -4.20 9.34
N GLN A 24 30.69 -3.86 8.14
CA GLN A 24 29.57 -4.50 7.47
C GLN A 24 29.82 -5.99 7.21
N TYR A 25 31.08 -6.41 7.06
CA TYR A 25 31.43 -7.80 6.81
C TYR A 25 31.35 -8.63 8.10
N GLN A 26 31.92 -8.14 9.20
CA GLN A 26 31.81 -8.82 10.50
C GLN A 26 30.37 -8.82 11.03
N PHE A 27 29.62 -7.75 10.79
CA PHE A 27 28.19 -7.69 11.11
C PHE A 27 27.37 -8.67 10.24
N ALA A 28 27.67 -8.77 8.95
CA ALA A 28 27.02 -9.77 8.08
C ALA A 28 27.34 -11.21 8.51
N LEU A 29 28.58 -11.51 8.91
CA LEU A 29 28.96 -12.81 9.47
C LEU A 29 28.22 -13.11 10.79
N LEU A 30 28.00 -12.10 11.62
CA LEU A 30 27.23 -12.21 12.86
C LEU A 30 25.75 -12.51 12.56
N LEU A 31 25.17 -11.83 11.57
CA LEU A 31 23.80 -12.08 11.11
C LEU A 31 23.64 -13.47 10.46
N GLU A 32 24.61 -13.92 9.66
CA GLU A 32 24.59 -15.26 9.06
C GLU A 32 24.69 -16.36 10.11
N LYS A 33 25.55 -16.20 11.11
CA LYS A 33 25.63 -17.13 12.25
C LYS A 33 24.38 -17.06 13.14
N GLY A 34 23.81 -15.86 13.28
CA GLY A 34 22.60 -15.63 14.05
C GLY A 34 21.35 -16.31 13.48
N LEU A 35 21.32 -16.61 12.18
CA LEU A 35 20.18 -17.29 11.55
C LEU A 35 19.94 -18.71 12.06
N THR A 36 20.95 -19.34 12.67
CA THR A 36 20.86 -20.72 13.19
C THR A 36 21.14 -20.81 14.69
N ALA A 37 21.43 -19.69 15.34
CA ALA A 37 21.84 -19.62 16.74
C ALA A 37 20.65 -19.26 17.64
N GLY A 38 20.67 -19.70 18.90
CA GLY A 38 19.66 -19.33 19.89
C GLY A 38 19.75 -17.85 20.31
N THR A 39 18.68 -17.31 20.89
CA THR A 39 18.58 -15.90 21.33
C THR A 39 19.77 -15.47 22.22
N GLU A 40 20.21 -16.32 23.14
CA GLU A 40 21.37 -16.07 24.01
C GLU A 40 22.71 -16.05 23.26
N GLU A 41 22.86 -16.92 22.26
CA GLU A 41 24.07 -17.02 21.45
C GLU A 41 24.20 -15.80 20.53
N ILE A 42 23.08 -15.36 19.95
CA ILE A 42 22.98 -14.10 19.19
C ILE A 42 23.35 -12.93 20.08
N PHE A 43 22.72 -12.82 21.26
CA PHE A 43 22.98 -11.73 22.19
C PHE A 43 24.45 -11.70 22.62
N THR A 44 25.02 -12.85 22.98
CA THR A 44 26.43 -12.97 23.35
C THR A 44 27.36 -12.57 22.19
N ALA A 45 27.05 -12.98 20.97
CA ALA A 45 27.80 -12.59 19.78
C ALA A 45 27.73 -11.07 19.56
N VAL A 46 26.55 -10.46 19.70
CA VAL A 46 26.33 -9.01 19.57
C VAL A 46 27.10 -8.25 20.65
N VAL A 47 27.03 -8.67 21.91
CA VAL A 47 27.76 -8.05 23.02
C VAL A 47 29.27 -8.13 22.80
N ASN A 48 29.79 -9.28 22.35
CA ASN A 48 31.20 -9.44 22.05
C ASN A 48 31.64 -8.59 20.84
N TYR A 49 30.76 -8.44 19.85
CA TYR A 49 31.01 -7.62 18.67
C TYR A 49 31.02 -6.12 19.01
N VAL A 50 30.02 -5.64 19.75
CA VAL A 50 29.92 -4.26 20.23
C VAL A 50 30.99 -3.93 21.25
N GLY A 51 31.33 -4.89 22.12
CA GLY A 51 32.38 -4.75 23.13
C GLY A 51 33.79 -4.77 22.56
N ASN A 52 33.97 -5.11 21.27
CA ASN A 52 35.28 -5.12 20.63
C ASN A 52 35.74 -3.68 20.34
N PRO A 53 36.79 -3.17 21.02
CA PRO A 53 37.25 -1.80 20.85
C PRO A 53 37.85 -1.52 19.47
N ALA A 54 38.22 -2.56 18.72
CA ALA A 54 38.68 -2.43 17.34
C ALA A 54 37.53 -2.17 16.35
N VAL A 55 36.29 -2.54 16.72
CA VAL A 55 35.09 -2.40 15.88
C VAL A 55 34.26 -1.20 16.34
N TYR A 56 34.06 -1.02 17.65
CA TYR A 56 33.35 0.13 18.22
C TYR A 56 34.20 0.88 19.26
N PRO A 57 35.10 1.78 18.82
CA PRO A 57 35.99 2.53 19.73
C PRO A 57 35.25 3.38 20.77
N ARG A 58 34.03 3.84 20.46
CA ARG A 58 33.23 4.67 21.37
C ARG A 58 32.77 3.93 22.64
N PHE A 59 32.62 2.61 22.58
CA PHE A 59 32.25 1.79 23.73
C PHE A 59 33.48 1.21 24.42
N ALA A 60 34.67 1.38 23.84
CA ALA A 60 35.92 0.84 24.36
C ALA A 60 36.22 1.29 25.80
N GLU A 61 35.81 2.49 26.19
CA GLU A 61 36.02 3.01 27.54
C GLU A 61 35.03 2.40 28.55
N SER A 62 33.77 2.21 28.17
CA SER A 62 32.73 1.63 29.03
C SER A 62 32.80 0.11 29.12
N THR A 63 33.40 -0.58 28.13
CA THR A 63 33.63 -2.03 28.08
C THR A 63 35.05 -2.44 28.45
N ARG A 64 35.95 -1.48 28.73
CA ARG A 64 37.37 -1.74 28.99
C ARG A 64 37.58 -2.71 30.15
N GLY A 65 38.27 -3.82 29.88
CA GLY A 65 38.64 -4.80 30.90
C GLY A 65 37.46 -5.59 31.48
N LYS A 66 36.26 -5.43 30.91
CA LYS A 66 35.06 -6.19 31.28
C LYS A 66 34.94 -7.41 30.39
N SER A 67 34.58 -8.54 30.98
CA SER A 67 34.16 -9.75 30.28
C SER A 67 32.83 -9.53 29.55
N GLY A 68 32.53 -10.36 28.55
CA GLY A 68 31.25 -10.30 27.84
C GLY A 68 30.03 -10.42 28.77
N VAL A 69 30.16 -11.18 29.87
CA VAL A 69 29.11 -11.30 30.90
C VAL A 69 28.95 -9.98 31.68
N GLU A 70 30.03 -9.33 32.08
CA GLU A 70 29.94 -8.03 32.76
C GLU A 70 29.35 -6.93 31.86
N ILE A 71 29.63 -6.99 30.55
CA ILE A 71 29.01 -6.09 29.58
C ILE A 71 27.52 -6.42 29.42
N ALA A 72 27.14 -7.70 29.35
CA ALA A 72 25.74 -8.13 29.30
C ALA A 72 24.95 -7.63 30.52
N VAL A 73 25.50 -7.80 31.73
CA VAL A 73 24.90 -7.30 32.98
C VAL A 73 24.65 -5.80 32.90
N LEU A 74 25.66 -5.04 32.45
CA LEU A 74 25.52 -3.59 32.29
C LEU A 74 24.44 -3.22 31.27
N VAL A 75 24.31 -3.97 30.19
CA VAL A 75 23.24 -3.74 29.21
C VAL A 75 21.86 -3.98 29.86
N ALA A 76 21.67 -5.09 30.58
CA ALA A 76 20.41 -5.36 31.27
C ALA A 76 20.05 -4.28 32.30
N ASP A 77 21.02 -3.90 33.13
CA ASP A 77 20.86 -2.90 34.20
C ASP A 77 20.54 -1.50 33.70
N ASN A 78 20.88 -1.18 32.45
CA ASN A 78 20.60 0.12 31.85
C ASN A 78 19.37 0.11 30.93
N SER A 79 18.99 -1.05 30.37
CA SER A 79 17.89 -1.15 29.42
C SER A 79 16.52 -1.33 30.10
N PHE A 80 16.39 -2.25 31.07
CA PHE A 80 15.15 -2.46 31.80
C PHE A 80 15.44 -3.00 33.22
N PRO A 81 15.82 -2.12 34.17
CA PRO A 81 16.32 -2.53 35.48
C PRO A 81 15.32 -3.38 36.28
N GLU A 82 14.04 -3.03 36.25
CA GLU A 82 12.97 -3.73 37.00
C GLU A 82 12.79 -5.17 36.50
N LEU A 83 12.73 -5.36 35.17
CA LEU A 83 12.66 -6.69 34.56
C LEU A 83 13.93 -7.49 34.84
N ALA A 84 15.11 -6.85 34.77
CA ALA A 84 16.37 -7.51 35.05
C ALA A 84 16.44 -8.02 36.50
N GLU A 85 16.07 -7.19 37.48
CA GLU A 85 16.00 -7.56 38.89
C GLU A 85 15.02 -8.72 39.10
N LYS A 86 13.86 -8.68 38.43
CA LYS A 86 12.85 -9.72 38.52
C LYS A 86 13.32 -11.05 37.94
N LEU A 87 13.93 -11.06 36.76
CA LEU A 87 14.48 -12.29 36.16
C LEU A 87 15.62 -12.89 37.01
N ARG A 88 16.44 -12.03 37.65
CA ARG A 88 17.48 -12.47 38.59
C ARG A 88 16.92 -13.06 39.86
N SER A 89 15.87 -12.47 40.42
CA SER A 89 15.23 -12.99 41.64
C SER A 89 14.60 -14.36 41.40
N GLN A 90 14.19 -14.64 40.14
CA GLN A 90 13.77 -15.96 39.69
C GLN A 90 14.95 -16.93 39.53
N GLY A 91 16.20 -16.48 39.49
CA GLY A 91 17.39 -17.35 39.44
C GLY A 91 17.93 -17.61 38.03
N MET A 92 17.55 -16.80 37.04
CA MET A 92 18.10 -16.88 35.68
C MET A 92 19.56 -16.42 35.62
N ASN A 93 20.32 -16.96 34.66
CA ASN A 93 21.70 -16.53 34.44
C ASN A 93 21.74 -15.12 33.81
N GLU A 94 22.80 -14.36 34.07
CA GLU A 94 22.91 -12.96 33.63
C GLU A 94 22.85 -12.79 32.11
N VAL A 95 23.31 -13.75 31.31
CA VAL A 95 23.26 -13.66 29.84
C VAL A 95 21.81 -13.81 29.35
N SER A 96 21.05 -14.74 29.93
CA SER A 96 19.61 -14.92 29.68
C SER A 96 18.80 -13.70 30.11
N VAL A 97 19.10 -13.15 31.29
CA VAL A 97 18.47 -11.92 31.81
C VAL A 97 18.67 -10.80 30.80
N SER A 98 19.90 -10.56 30.37
CA SER A 98 20.22 -9.51 29.42
C SER A 98 19.57 -9.73 28.06
N ALA A 99 19.58 -10.97 27.54
CA ALA A 99 18.95 -11.30 26.27
C ALA A 99 17.44 -11.03 26.27
N LEU A 100 16.74 -11.34 27.36
CA LEU A 100 15.31 -11.03 27.53
C LEU A 100 15.04 -9.54 27.66
N VAL A 101 15.85 -8.84 28.45
CA VAL A 101 15.69 -7.41 28.73
C VAL A 101 15.86 -6.55 27.48
N VAL A 102 16.74 -6.95 26.56
CA VAL A 102 16.92 -6.23 25.28
C VAL A 102 16.02 -6.73 24.16
N SER A 103 15.21 -7.76 24.41
CA SER A 103 14.30 -8.28 23.38
C SER A 103 13.16 -7.29 23.10
N PRO A 104 12.66 -7.17 21.85
CA PRO A 104 11.58 -6.26 21.50
C PRO A 104 10.33 -6.34 22.40
N PRO A 105 9.94 -7.51 22.97
CA PRO A 105 8.80 -7.59 23.86
C PRO A 105 9.13 -7.48 25.37
N ALA A 106 10.22 -6.84 25.82
CA ALA A 106 10.60 -6.75 27.24
C ALA A 106 9.45 -6.32 28.18
N VAL A 107 8.67 -5.30 27.81
CA VAL A 107 7.48 -4.85 28.57
C VAL A 107 6.44 -5.98 28.69
N LYS A 108 6.19 -6.73 27.61
CA LYS A 108 5.23 -7.85 27.58
C LYS A 108 5.72 -9.02 28.44
N ILE A 109 7.03 -9.27 28.48
CA ILE A 109 7.64 -10.28 29.36
C ILE A 109 7.45 -9.91 30.83
N MET A 110 7.69 -8.64 31.19
CA MET A 110 7.48 -8.15 32.56
C MET A 110 6.03 -8.31 33.00
N LEU A 111 5.08 -7.89 32.17
CA LEU A 111 3.65 -8.06 32.43
C LEU A 111 3.27 -9.55 32.58
N GLY A 112 3.85 -10.42 31.75
CA GLY A 112 3.66 -11.86 31.85
C GLY A 112 4.15 -12.45 33.16
N LEU A 113 5.33 -12.03 33.60
CA LEU A 113 5.89 -12.45 34.89
C LEU A 113 5.07 -11.94 36.07
N ASP A 114 4.63 -10.67 36.05
CA ASP A 114 3.74 -10.12 37.08
C ASP A 114 2.43 -10.90 37.18
N PHE A 115 1.92 -11.31 36.03
CA PHE A 115 0.73 -12.12 35.94
C PHE A 115 0.94 -13.55 36.47
N LEU A 116 2.04 -14.23 36.11
CA LEU A 116 2.34 -15.59 36.57
C LEU A 116 2.65 -15.66 38.06
N ASP A 117 3.45 -14.73 38.61
CA ASP A 117 3.75 -14.66 40.05
C ASP A 117 2.46 -14.56 40.89
N PHE A 118 1.46 -13.83 40.38
CA PHE A 118 0.15 -13.75 41.01
C PHE A 118 -0.58 -15.10 41.01
N LEU A 119 -0.58 -15.83 39.89
CA LEU A 119 -1.20 -17.17 39.80
C LEU A 119 -0.52 -18.17 40.74
N GLU A 120 0.81 -18.10 40.87
CA GLU A 120 1.58 -18.96 41.79
C GLU A 120 1.17 -18.76 43.25
N SER A 121 0.84 -17.51 43.64
CA SER A 121 0.40 -17.17 44.99
C SER A 121 -0.95 -17.81 45.40
N ASP A 122 -1.81 -18.19 44.44
CA ASP A 122 -3.15 -18.75 44.70
C ASP A 122 -3.19 -20.30 44.58
N LYS A 123 -2.30 -20.93 43.80
CA LYS A 123 -2.34 -22.39 43.52
C LYS A 123 -1.30 -23.25 44.24
N GLY A 124 -0.21 -22.68 44.76
CA GLY A 124 0.88 -23.48 45.33
C GLY A 124 1.47 -24.51 44.34
N ARG A 125 1.21 -24.34 43.04
CA ARG A 125 1.94 -25.03 41.97
C ARG A 125 3.32 -24.40 41.91
N ALA A 126 4.33 -25.27 41.87
CA ALA A 126 5.69 -24.98 42.25
C ALA A 126 6.29 -23.81 41.47
N VAL A 127 7.12 -23.04 42.18
CA VAL A 127 8.15 -22.05 41.77
C VAL A 127 8.83 -22.31 40.41
N ASP A 128 8.72 -23.53 39.88
CA ASP A 128 9.29 -23.96 38.62
C ASP A 128 8.59 -23.37 37.38
N SER A 129 7.30 -23.01 37.44
CA SER A 129 6.52 -22.53 36.28
C SER A 129 6.85 -21.08 35.89
N ALA A 130 6.93 -20.13 36.83
CA ALA A 130 7.38 -18.76 36.55
C ALA A 130 8.86 -18.69 36.13
N LEU A 131 9.65 -19.70 36.49
CA LEU A 131 11.03 -19.90 36.04
C LEU A 131 11.12 -20.49 34.63
N GLN A 132 10.25 -21.45 34.32
CA GLN A 132 10.18 -22.09 33.00
C GLN A 132 9.63 -21.16 31.93
N PHE A 133 8.70 -20.25 32.27
CA PHE A 133 8.09 -19.36 31.31
C PHE A 133 9.11 -18.43 30.59
N PRO A 134 9.98 -17.66 31.27
CA PRO A 134 11.02 -16.85 30.62
C PRO A 134 12.06 -17.69 29.86
N ALA A 135 12.41 -18.86 30.38
CA ALA A 135 13.35 -19.78 29.74
C ALA A 135 12.76 -20.37 28.44
N ALA A 136 11.47 -20.70 28.45
CA ALA A 136 10.74 -21.17 27.28
C ALA A 136 10.52 -20.06 26.25
N MET A 137 10.28 -18.84 26.74
CA MET A 137 10.21 -17.62 25.94
C MET A 137 11.51 -17.30 25.21
N LEU A 138 12.67 -17.43 25.87
CA LEU A 138 13.99 -17.28 25.25
C LEU A 138 14.26 -18.29 24.15
N SER A 139 13.81 -19.53 24.37
CA SER A 139 14.02 -20.65 23.47
C SER A 139 12.95 -20.78 22.38
N GLY A 140 11.84 -20.02 22.47
CA GLY A 140 10.65 -20.20 21.63
C GLY A 140 10.08 -21.62 21.71
N SER A 141 10.29 -22.30 22.84
CA SER A 141 9.99 -23.73 22.94
C SER A 141 8.49 -24.00 22.98
N GLN A 142 8.09 -25.10 22.34
CA GLN A 142 6.71 -25.57 22.36
C GLN A 142 6.24 -25.94 23.78
N GLU A 143 7.16 -26.37 24.65
CA GLU A 143 6.85 -26.80 26.02
C GLU A 143 6.27 -25.66 26.87
N GLY A 144 6.89 -24.47 26.86
CA GLY A 144 6.35 -23.34 27.63
C GLY A 144 5.05 -22.78 27.06
N LEU A 145 4.83 -22.88 25.75
CA LEU A 145 3.54 -22.57 25.15
C LEU A 145 2.45 -23.54 25.63
N LEU A 146 2.73 -24.84 25.69
CA LEU A 146 1.78 -25.84 26.20
C LEU A 146 1.45 -25.61 27.68
N GLU A 147 2.43 -25.24 28.50
CA GLU A 147 2.21 -24.89 29.91
C GLU A 147 1.33 -23.65 30.06
N LEU A 148 1.60 -22.59 29.28
CA LEU A 148 0.79 -21.38 29.24
C LEU A 148 -0.67 -21.68 28.84
N ILE A 149 -0.87 -22.55 27.84
CA ILE A 149 -2.20 -23.02 27.41
C ILE A 149 -2.90 -23.79 28.54
N SER A 150 -2.18 -24.66 29.25
CA SER A 150 -2.72 -25.41 30.39
C SER A 150 -3.20 -24.46 31.49
N LEU A 151 -2.40 -23.43 31.82
CA LEU A 151 -2.77 -22.42 32.83
C LEU A 151 -4.01 -21.63 32.40
N TYR A 152 -4.08 -21.23 31.12
CA TYR A 152 -5.21 -20.49 30.57
C TYR A 152 -6.54 -21.24 30.74
N TYR A 153 -6.57 -22.55 30.47
CA TYR A 153 -7.78 -23.35 30.57
C TYR A 153 -8.08 -23.91 31.98
N GLU A 154 -7.11 -23.95 32.89
CA GLU A 154 -7.26 -24.50 34.25
C GLU A 154 -7.52 -23.43 35.33
N SER A 155 -8.06 -22.26 34.97
CA SER A 155 -8.29 -21.17 35.92
C SER A 155 -9.52 -21.40 36.86
N SER A 156 -9.34 -21.12 38.16
CA SER A 156 -10.27 -21.32 39.28
C SER A 156 -11.38 -20.25 39.35
N GLU A 157 -12.42 -20.46 40.16
CA GLU A 157 -13.50 -19.48 40.40
C GLU A 157 -13.01 -18.13 40.99
N LYS A 158 -11.96 -18.13 41.82
CA LYS A 158 -11.35 -16.90 42.34
C LYS A 158 -10.55 -16.15 41.27
N GLU A 159 -9.87 -16.90 40.40
CA GLU A 159 -9.23 -16.33 39.21
C GLU A 159 -10.32 -15.73 38.31
N LYS A 160 -11.44 -16.42 38.05
CA LYS A 160 -12.63 -15.87 37.35
C LYS A 160 -13.17 -14.59 38.00
N GLU A 161 -13.16 -14.50 39.33
CA GLU A 161 -13.57 -13.29 40.06
C GLU A 161 -12.60 -12.11 39.87
N TYR A 162 -11.29 -12.37 39.75
CA TYR A 162 -10.29 -11.34 39.45
C TYR A 162 -10.31 -10.94 37.96
N ILE A 163 -10.48 -11.90 37.05
CA ILE A 163 -10.73 -11.72 35.60
C ILE A 163 -11.92 -10.79 35.37
N SER A 164 -12.98 -10.96 36.16
CA SER A 164 -14.19 -10.13 36.06
C SER A 164 -14.01 -8.67 36.51
N LYS A 165 -12.93 -8.36 37.26
CA LYS A 165 -12.68 -7.02 37.83
C LYS A 165 -11.75 -6.15 36.96
N ARG A 166 -11.12 -6.69 35.91
CA ARG A 166 -10.26 -5.94 34.98
C ARG A 166 -10.55 -6.28 33.51
N PRO A 167 -10.99 -5.31 32.69
CA PRO A 167 -11.14 -5.47 31.24
C PRO A 167 -9.85 -5.91 30.50
N SER A 168 -8.67 -5.76 31.13
CA SER A 168 -7.34 -6.02 30.55
C SER A 168 -6.93 -7.49 30.52
N TYR A 169 -7.62 -8.40 31.21
CA TYR A 169 -7.11 -9.77 31.42
C TYR A 169 -7.06 -10.64 30.14
N ARG A 170 -8.09 -10.54 29.29
CA ARG A 170 -8.08 -11.22 27.98
C ARG A 170 -6.99 -10.66 27.07
N GLN A 171 -6.72 -9.35 27.20
CA GLN A 171 -5.62 -8.69 26.51
C GLN A 171 -4.25 -9.12 27.06
N GLU A 172 -4.13 -9.34 28.36
CA GLU A 172 -2.90 -9.86 29.00
C GLU A 172 -2.59 -11.28 28.52
N TRP A 173 -3.58 -12.19 28.46
CA TRP A 173 -3.38 -13.52 27.82
C TRP A 173 -3.06 -13.40 26.33
N ALA A 174 -3.77 -12.55 25.59
CA ALA A 174 -3.48 -12.32 24.18
C ALA A 174 -2.05 -11.80 23.99
N GLN A 175 -1.56 -10.92 24.88
CA GLN A 175 -0.18 -10.45 24.88
C GLN A 175 0.80 -11.60 25.12
N LEU A 176 0.51 -12.51 26.06
CA LEU A 176 1.36 -13.67 26.34
C LEU A 176 1.40 -14.66 25.18
N PHE A 177 0.25 -14.97 24.57
CA PHE A 177 0.22 -15.83 23.39
C PHE A 177 0.84 -15.15 22.16
N SER A 178 0.75 -13.81 22.04
CA SER A 178 1.37 -13.08 20.91
C SER A 178 2.89 -13.19 20.89
N LEU A 179 3.52 -13.49 22.03
CA LEU A 179 4.95 -13.75 22.12
C LEU A 179 5.41 -14.99 21.34
N TYR A 180 4.51 -15.97 21.20
CA TYR A 180 4.74 -17.20 20.45
C TYR A 180 4.23 -17.11 19.00
N GLY A 181 3.81 -15.91 18.57
CA GLY A 181 3.29 -15.70 17.24
C GLY A 181 1.96 -16.42 16.98
N VAL A 182 1.69 -16.66 15.70
CA VAL A 182 0.46 -17.30 15.23
C VAL A 182 0.44 -18.81 15.50
N GLU A 183 1.61 -19.38 15.80
CA GLU A 183 1.83 -20.78 16.18
C GLU A 183 1.14 -21.14 17.51
N SER A 184 0.82 -20.16 18.35
CA SER A 184 0.02 -20.35 19.56
C SER A 184 -1.40 -20.82 19.27
N VAL A 185 -1.98 -20.38 18.15
CA VAL A 185 -3.41 -20.54 17.86
C VAL A 185 -3.78 -22.00 17.59
N PRO A 186 -3.07 -22.78 16.74
CA PRO A 186 -3.39 -24.20 16.56
C PRO A 186 -3.32 -25.01 17.86
N LEU A 187 -2.32 -24.76 18.72
CA LEU A 187 -2.15 -25.49 19.98
C LEU A 187 -3.23 -25.12 21.01
N LEU A 188 -3.67 -23.86 21.02
CA LEU A 188 -4.85 -23.45 21.79
C LEU A 188 -6.10 -24.21 21.34
N LEU A 189 -6.30 -24.34 20.02
CA LEU A 189 -7.44 -25.07 19.46
C LEU A 189 -7.39 -26.57 19.81
N GLU A 190 -6.21 -27.18 19.71
CA GLU A 190 -6.00 -28.58 20.10
C GLU A 190 -6.27 -28.81 21.60
N ALA A 191 -5.89 -27.88 22.48
CA ALA A 191 -6.14 -28.00 23.92
C ALA A 191 -7.58 -27.67 24.34
N ALA A 192 -8.31 -26.90 23.52
CA ALA A 192 -9.74 -26.65 23.68
C ALA A 192 -10.62 -27.84 23.29
N HIS A 193 -10.08 -28.75 22.49
CA HIS A 193 -10.79 -29.83 21.78
C HIS A 193 -11.95 -30.45 22.56
N GLU A 194 -13.14 -30.43 21.93
CA GLU A 194 -14.40 -31.03 22.42
C GLU A 194 -14.93 -30.47 23.75
N ILE A 195 -14.41 -29.34 24.24
CA ILE A 195 -14.92 -28.64 25.43
C ILE A 195 -15.54 -27.30 24.99
N PRO A 196 -16.89 -27.20 24.89
CA PRO A 196 -17.57 -26.01 24.38
C PRO A 196 -17.16 -24.69 25.06
N GLU A 197 -16.95 -24.72 26.37
CA GLU A 197 -16.54 -23.56 27.14
C GLU A 197 -15.14 -23.07 26.76
N ARG A 198 -14.21 -23.99 26.48
CA ARG A 198 -12.84 -23.65 26.06
C ARG A 198 -12.79 -23.11 24.64
N ILE A 199 -13.64 -23.64 23.76
CA ILE A 199 -13.79 -23.14 22.38
C ILE A 199 -14.32 -21.70 22.43
N ALA A 200 -15.33 -21.42 23.26
CA ALA A 200 -15.84 -20.06 23.45
C ALA A 200 -14.78 -19.10 24.02
N MET A 201 -14.03 -19.53 25.05
CA MET A 201 -12.91 -18.74 25.60
C MET A 201 -11.85 -18.42 24.54
N MET A 202 -11.49 -19.42 23.72
CA MET A 202 -10.54 -19.23 22.62
C MET A 202 -11.06 -18.26 21.56
N GLN A 203 -12.33 -18.38 21.17
CA GLN A 203 -12.98 -17.46 20.21
C GLN A 203 -12.86 -16.01 20.67
N GLU A 204 -13.13 -15.73 21.94
CA GLU A 204 -13.00 -14.39 22.51
C GLU A 204 -11.53 -13.91 22.55
N LEU A 205 -10.58 -14.81 22.80
CA LEU A 205 -9.15 -14.51 22.87
C LEU A 205 -8.56 -14.17 21.50
N ILE A 206 -8.98 -14.84 20.43
CA ILE A 206 -8.43 -14.66 19.08
C ILE A 206 -8.56 -13.21 18.60
N ASP A 207 -9.66 -12.53 18.89
CA ASP A 207 -9.84 -11.13 18.49
C ASP A 207 -8.81 -10.20 19.12
N ASP A 208 -8.48 -10.41 20.39
CA ASP A 208 -7.45 -9.62 21.07
C ASP A 208 -6.04 -10.07 20.68
N LEU A 209 -5.84 -11.37 20.40
CA LEU A 209 -4.57 -11.89 19.88
C LEU A 209 -4.25 -11.32 18.50
N ASN A 210 -5.23 -11.24 17.59
CA ASN A 210 -5.08 -10.60 16.29
C ASN A 210 -4.64 -9.13 16.42
N LYS A 211 -5.18 -8.39 17.41
CA LYS A 211 -4.73 -7.01 17.68
C LYS A 211 -3.27 -6.96 18.14
N GLN A 212 -2.79 -7.98 18.87
CA GLN A 212 -1.41 -8.05 19.35
C GLN A 212 -0.42 -8.55 18.30
N LEU A 213 -0.83 -9.46 17.41
CA LEU A 213 -0.03 -9.99 16.30
C LEU A 213 0.13 -8.97 15.16
N GLY A 214 -0.74 -7.95 15.11
CA GLY A 214 -0.70 -6.91 14.09
C GLY A 214 -1.27 -7.38 12.75
N THR A 215 -0.86 -6.72 11.67
CA THR A 215 -1.44 -6.94 10.33
C THR A 215 -0.76 -8.06 9.54
N GLN A 216 0.29 -8.68 10.10
CA GLN A 216 1.09 -9.74 9.44
C GLN A 216 0.56 -11.15 9.69
N ALA A 217 -0.40 -11.30 10.60
CA ALA A 217 -1.07 -12.56 10.87
C ALA A 217 -2.55 -12.33 11.20
N TYR A 218 -3.39 -13.28 10.84
CA TYR A 218 -4.81 -13.27 11.09
C TYR A 218 -5.27 -14.68 11.45
N ALA A 219 -6.01 -14.82 12.55
CA ALA A 219 -6.75 -16.02 12.87
C ALA A 219 -8.24 -15.70 13.00
N GLY A 220 -9.12 -16.52 12.43
CA GLY A 220 -10.55 -16.25 12.49
C GLY A 220 -11.39 -17.50 12.25
N PHE A 221 -12.51 -17.58 12.96
CA PHE A 221 -13.49 -18.64 12.72
C PHE A 221 -14.36 -18.30 11.50
N HIS A 222 -14.57 -19.28 10.64
CA HIS A 222 -15.38 -19.15 9.42
C HIS A 222 -16.34 -20.33 9.28
N GLN A 223 -17.39 -20.15 8.49
CA GLN A 223 -18.27 -21.22 8.06
C GLN A 223 -17.82 -21.72 6.68
N HIS A 224 -17.54 -23.01 6.57
CA HIS A 224 -17.19 -23.67 5.30
C HIS A 224 -17.98 -24.95 5.15
N GLU A 225 -18.76 -25.05 4.08
CA GLU A 225 -19.64 -26.21 3.79
C GLU A 225 -20.58 -26.60 4.96
N GLY A 226 -21.00 -25.62 5.76
CA GLY A 226 -21.89 -25.83 6.91
C GLY A 226 -21.18 -26.32 8.19
N ALA A 227 -19.85 -26.42 8.18
CA ALA A 227 -19.03 -26.67 9.35
C ALA A 227 -18.25 -25.40 9.76
N GLU A 228 -18.11 -25.21 11.07
CA GLU A 228 -17.22 -24.19 11.61
C GLU A 228 -15.76 -24.64 11.47
N ILE A 229 -14.91 -23.75 10.97
CA ILE A 229 -13.48 -23.95 10.76
C ILE A 229 -12.72 -22.77 11.33
N LEU A 230 -11.46 -22.97 11.69
CA LEU A 230 -10.52 -21.92 12.05
C LEU A 230 -9.54 -21.70 10.90
N ARG A 231 -9.52 -20.49 10.34
CA ARG A 231 -8.57 -20.10 9.31
C ARG A 231 -7.48 -19.24 9.92
N ILE A 232 -6.23 -19.56 9.60
CA ILE A 232 -5.05 -18.85 10.08
C ILE A 232 -4.23 -18.46 8.86
N ALA A 233 -3.98 -17.17 8.68
CA ALA A 233 -3.13 -16.62 7.64
C ALA A 233 -1.92 -15.92 8.28
N PHE A 234 -0.72 -16.14 7.77
CA PHE A 234 0.49 -15.44 8.21
C PHE A 234 1.53 -15.35 7.10
N GLU A 235 2.40 -14.35 7.17
CA GLU A 235 3.49 -14.19 6.21
C GLU A 235 4.71 -15.02 6.64
N LYS A 236 5.26 -15.84 5.73
CA LYS A 236 6.50 -16.59 5.94
C LYS A 236 7.28 -16.70 4.64
N ASN A 237 8.54 -16.30 4.65
CA ASN A 237 9.46 -16.46 3.50
C ASN A 237 8.92 -15.89 2.17
N GLN A 238 8.38 -14.67 2.16
CA GLN A 238 7.73 -14.06 0.98
C GLN A 238 6.50 -14.82 0.47
N GLN A 239 5.85 -15.59 1.34
CA GLN A 239 4.61 -16.28 1.03
C GLN A 239 3.56 -15.95 2.09
N ASN A 240 2.31 -15.81 1.65
CA ASN A 240 1.18 -15.91 2.54
C ASN A 240 0.86 -17.39 2.74
N VAL A 241 0.99 -17.85 3.97
CA VAL A 241 0.61 -19.19 4.39
C VAL A 241 -0.78 -19.12 4.99
N ILE A 242 -1.72 -19.85 4.42
CA ILE A 242 -3.09 -19.94 4.90
C ILE A 242 -3.38 -21.37 5.30
N ARG A 243 -3.53 -21.60 6.60
CA ARG A 243 -3.90 -22.90 7.18
C ARG A 243 -5.34 -22.90 7.62
N THR A 244 -6.07 -23.95 7.27
CA THR A 244 -7.44 -24.15 7.71
C THR A 244 -7.50 -25.35 8.63
N TYR A 245 -8.03 -25.16 9.83
CA TYR A 245 -8.19 -26.19 10.84
C TYR A 245 -9.68 -26.45 11.08
N SER A 246 -10.00 -27.70 11.39
CA SER A 246 -11.28 -28.04 12.01
C SER A 246 -11.33 -27.50 13.44
N ILE A 247 -12.53 -27.31 14.02
CA ILE A 247 -12.68 -27.01 15.45
C ILE A 247 -12.06 -28.08 16.37
N GLN A 248 -11.73 -29.25 15.82
CA GLN A 248 -11.04 -30.33 16.53
C GLN A 248 -9.51 -30.13 16.59
N GLY A 249 -8.95 -29.05 16.04
CA GLY A 249 -7.50 -28.84 15.97
C GLY A 249 -6.81 -29.52 14.79
N LYS A 250 -7.53 -30.30 13.98
CA LYS A 250 -6.93 -30.99 12.82
C LYS A 250 -6.78 -30.03 11.64
N LEU A 251 -5.57 -29.94 11.08
CA LEU A 251 -5.30 -29.26 9.82
C LEU A 251 -6.07 -29.94 8.67
N ILE A 252 -6.90 -29.16 7.99
CA ILE A 252 -7.69 -29.58 6.83
C ILE A 252 -6.94 -29.25 5.54
N THR A 253 -6.49 -27.99 5.40
CA THR A 253 -5.76 -27.51 4.21
C THR A 253 -4.65 -26.55 4.60
N GLU A 254 -3.59 -26.51 3.79
CA GLU A 254 -2.56 -25.49 3.80
C GLU A 254 -2.41 -24.95 2.37
N GLU A 255 -2.62 -23.64 2.20
CA GLU A 255 -2.41 -22.92 0.95
C GLU A 255 -1.18 -22.03 1.08
N LEU A 256 -0.35 -22.02 0.04
CA LEU A 256 0.85 -21.21 -0.04
C LEU A 256 0.74 -20.29 -1.26
N HIS A 257 0.74 -18.99 -1.01
CA HIS A 257 0.62 -17.97 -2.05
C HIS A 257 1.88 -17.12 -2.06
N GLU A 258 2.57 -17.08 -3.19
CA GLU A 258 3.72 -16.20 -3.37
C GLU A 258 3.29 -14.73 -3.28
N ILE A 259 4.05 -13.93 -2.53
CA ILE A 259 3.86 -12.49 -2.40
C ILE A 259 4.60 -11.81 -3.55
N PHE A 260 3.86 -11.10 -4.41
CA PHE A 260 4.43 -10.33 -5.50
C PHE A 260 4.51 -8.83 -5.14
N PRO A 261 5.30 -8.03 -5.87
CA PRO A 261 5.37 -6.59 -5.66
C PRO A 261 3.98 -5.94 -5.68
N TYR A 262 3.66 -5.16 -4.65
CA TYR A 262 2.33 -4.61 -4.40
C TYR A 262 1.72 -3.92 -5.62
N ASN A 263 2.49 -3.04 -6.29
CA ASN A 263 2.03 -2.31 -7.47
C ASN A 263 1.69 -3.23 -8.66
N THR A 264 2.38 -4.35 -8.80
CA THR A 264 2.10 -5.32 -9.86
C THR A 264 0.79 -6.06 -9.59
N VAL A 265 0.58 -6.49 -8.34
CA VAL A 265 -0.66 -7.20 -7.97
C VAL A 265 -1.85 -6.25 -7.99
N LEU A 266 -1.72 -5.05 -7.43
CA LEU A 266 -2.80 -4.05 -7.43
C LEU A 266 -3.24 -3.70 -8.86
N ARG A 267 -2.27 -3.53 -9.77
CA ARG A 267 -2.53 -3.35 -11.19
C ARG A 267 -3.32 -4.51 -11.77
N GLN A 268 -2.89 -5.75 -11.53
CA GLN A 268 -3.62 -6.93 -12.01
C GLN A 268 -5.04 -7.04 -11.43
N LEU A 269 -5.22 -6.72 -10.14
CA LEU A 269 -6.53 -6.71 -9.49
C LEU A 269 -7.47 -5.68 -10.14
N ILE A 270 -6.98 -4.50 -10.50
CA ILE A 270 -7.76 -3.48 -11.21
C ILE A 270 -8.14 -3.96 -12.61
N ILE A 271 -7.22 -4.61 -13.33
CA ILE A 271 -7.50 -5.20 -14.66
C ILE A 271 -8.60 -6.26 -14.54
N ASP A 272 -8.44 -7.21 -13.63
CA ASP A 272 -9.41 -8.28 -13.40
C ASP A 272 -10.78 -7.70 -13.05
N GLN A 273 -10.81 -6.65 -12.23
CA GLN A 273 -12.03 -5.94 -11.86
C GLN A 273 -12.66 -5.18 -13.03
N THR A 274 -11.85 -4.61 -13.93
CA THR A 274 -12.33 -3.97 -15.17
C THR A 274 -12.97 -4.98 -16.11
N ILE A 275 -12.34 -6.15 -16.28
CA ILE A 275 -12.83 -7.24 -17.13
C ILE A 275 -14.14 -7.80 -16.55
N LEU A 276 -14.17 -8.02 -15.24
CA LEU A 276 -15.36 -8.49 -14.53
C LEU A 276 -16.52 -7.49 -14.66
N THR A 277 -16.22 -6.20 -14.51
CA THR A 277 -17.18 -5.10 -14.74
C THR A 277 -17.79 -5.17 -16.14
N GLU A 278 -16.95 -5.19 -17.17
CA GLU A 278 -17.44 -5.18 -18.55
C GLU A 278 -18.30 -6.41 -18.84
N LYS A 279 -17.86 -7.58 -18.38
CA LYS A 279 -18.60 -8.83 -18.55
C LYS A 279 -19.96 -8.82 -17.87
N LEU A 280 -20.07 -8.21 -16.69
CA LEU A 280 -21.30 -8.23 -15.89
C LEU A 280 -22.27 -7.11 -16.28
N PHE A 281 -21.76 -5.92 -16.62
CA PHE A 281 -22.56 -4.70 -16.77
C PHE A 281 -22.62 -4.18 -18.23
N GLY A 282 -21.63 -4.49 -19.08
CA GLY A 282 -21.43 -3.84 -20.39
C GLY A 282 -22.63 -3.94 -21.36
N ASP A 283 -23.20 -5.13 -21.54
CA ASP A 283 -24.34 -5.35 -22.46
C ASP A 283 -25.60 -4.62 -21.99
N LYS A 284 -25.86 -4.65 -20.68
CA LYS A 284 -27.04 -4.01 -20.07
C LYS A 284 -26.92 -2.49 -20.13
N LEU A 285 -25.74 -1.94 -19.84
CA LEU A 285 -25.46 -0.49 -19.99
C LEU A 285 -25.65 -0.05 -21.45
N SER A 286 -25.11 -0.80 -22.42
CA SER A 286 -25.29 -0.52 -23.85
C SER A 286 -26.77 -0.48 -24.25
N ARG A 287 -27.57 -1.39 -23.69
CA ARG A 287 -29.01 -1.47 -23.95
C ARG A 287 -29.76 -0.28 -23.37
N ILE A 288 -29.46 0.13 -22.13
CA ILE A 288 -30.06 1.35 -21.55
C ILE A 288 -29.69 2.58 -22.38
N MET A 289 -28.42 2.74 -22.77
CA MET A 289 -28.00 3.87 -23.61
C MET A 289 -28.78 3.94 -24.93
N ALA A 290 -28.99 2.79 -25.59
CA ALA A 290 -29.75 2.72 -26.83
C ALA A 290 -31.23 3.11 -26.61
N LEU A 291 -31.87 2.60 -25.55
CA LEU A 291 -33.24 2.94 -25.19
C LEU A 291 -33.39 4.44 -24.87
N THR A 292 -32.50 5.01 -24.06
CA THR A 292 -32.52 6.43 -23.69
C THR A 292 -32.33 7.34 -24.90
N LYS A 293 -31.42 6.97 -25.81
CA LYS A 293 -31.22 7.72 -27.06
C LYS A 293 -32.46 7.66 -27.95
N GLN A 294 -33.06 6.48 -28.11
CA GLN A 294 -34.29 6.31 -28.86
C GLN A 294 -35.44 7.15 -28.29
N ILE A 295 -35.57 7.24 -26.96
CA ILE A 295 -36.57 8.10 -26.32
C ILE A 295 -36.30 9.58 -26.61
N LEU A 296 -35.05 10.02 -26.52
CA LEU A 296 -34.68 11.42 -26.84
C LEU A 296 -34.95 11.78 -28.30
N ASP A 297 -34.78 10.84 -29.23
CA ASP A 297 -35.07 11.05 -30.65
C ASP A 297 -36.59 11.10 -30.95
N MET A 298 -37.43 10.55 -30.06
CA MET A 298 -38.91 10.46 -30.22
C MET A 298 -39.68 11.55 -29.47
N LYS A 299 -39.02 12.35 -28.61
CA LYS A 299 -39.66 13.17 -27.57
C LYS A 299 -40.56 14.32 -28.07
N ASP A 300 -40.40 14.75 -29.32
CA ASP A 300 -41.15 15.89 -29.89
C ASP A 300 -42.44 15.44 -30.61
N ASP A 301 -42.77 14.15 -30.57
CA ASP A 301 -43.94 13.59 -31.27
C ASP A 301 -44.99 13.01 -30.30
N LYS A 302 -46.12 13.71 -30.17
CA LYS A 302 -47.26 13.28 -29.33
C LYS A 302 -47.83 11.92 -29.73
N GLU A 303 -47.62 11.46 -30.96
CA GLU A 303 -48.10 10.15 -31.41
C GLU A 303 -47.34 8.97 -30.78
N HIS A 304 -46.17 9.23 -30.17
CA HIS A 304 -45.26 8.20 -29.68
C HIS A 304 -45.23 8.00 -28.16
N MET A 305 -46.11 8.66 -27.40
CA MET A 305 -46.08 8.66 -25.92
C MET A 305 -46.18 7.27 -25.27
N ASP A 306 -46.99 6.37 -25.81
CA ASP A 306 -47.12 5.01 -25.26
C ASP A 306 -45.87 4.16 -25.52
N ASN A 307 -45.18 4.40 -26.64
CA ASN A 307 -43.88 3.79 -26.91
C ASN A 307 -42.80 4.36 -25.98
N ILE A 308 -42.80 5.67 -25.73
CA ILE A 308 -41.87 6.32 -24.78
C ILE A 308 -42.03 5.72 -23.38
N ARG A 309 -43.27 5.54 -22.89
CA ARG A 309 -43.53 4.87 -21.60
C ARG A 309 -42.97 3.45 -21.55
N THR A 310 -43.21 2.67 -22.60
CA THR A 310 -42.75 1.27 -22.67
C THR A 310 -41.22 1.18 -22.67
N LEU A 311 -40.55 2.01 -23.46
CA LEU A 311 -39.09 2.05 -23.53
C LEU A 311 -38.47 2.54 -22.22
N LEU A 312 -39.05 3.55 -21.57
CA LEU A 312 -38.57 4.10 -20.32
C LEU A 312 -38.73 3.11 -19.17
N SER A 313 -39.89 2.45 -19.05
CA SER A 313 -40.11 1.41 -18.05
C SER A 313 -39.14 0.23 -18.23
N THR A 314 -38.86 -0.16 -19.48
CA THR A 314 -37.82 -1.15 -19.80
C THR A 314 -36.43 -0.70 -19.35
N ALA A 315 -36.08 0.58 -19.56
CA ALA A 315 -34.79 1.12 -19.12
C ALA A 315 -34.66 1.15 -17.59
N VAL A 316 -35.74 1.51 -16.88
CA VAL A 316 -35.81 1.49 -15.41
C VAL A 316 -35.65 0.08 -14.85
N GLU A 317 -36.29 -0.92 -15.47
CA GLU A 317 -36.17 -2.33 -15.08
C GLU A 317 -34.72 -2.84 -15.21
N ILE A 318 -34.08 -2.57 -16.36
CA ILE A 318 -32.66 -2.93 -16.56
C ILE A 318 -31.76 -2.18 -15.56
N GLY A 319 -32.07 -0.92 -15.25
CA GLY A 319 -31.36 -0.14 -14.23
C GLY A 319 -31.46 -0.76 -12.83
N ARG A 320 -32.63 -1.31 -12.47
CA ARG A 320 -32.84 -2.05 -11.23
C ARG A 320 -32.02 -3.34 -11.19
N GLU A 321 -32.05 -4.12 -12.27
CA GLU A 321 -31.23 -5.34 -12.39
C GLU A 321 -29.73 -5.05 -12.20
N LEU A 322 -29.23 -3.95 -12.79
CA LEU A 322 -27.85 -3.52 -12.63
C LEU A 322 -27.54 -3.15 -11.18
N SER A 323 -28.44 -2.43 -10.51
CA SER A 323 -28.28 -2.08 -9.09
C SER A 323 -28.20 -3.33 -8.21
N ASP A 324 -29.02 -4.33 -8.47
CA ASP A 324 -29.00 -5.59 -7.72
C ASP A 324 -27.74 -6.41 -8.01
N LEU A 325 -27.28 -6.43 -9.27
CA LEU A 325 -26.01 -7.06 -9.65
C LEU A 325 -24.82 -6.43 -8.91
N TYR A 326 -24.80 -5.10 -8.78
CA TYR A 326 -23.78 -4.36 -8.03
C TYR A 326 -23.77 -4.72 -6.54
N LYS A 327 -24.93 -4.98 -5.90
CA LYS A 327 -24.97 -5.42 -4.49
C LYS A 327 -24.33 -6.79 -4.27
N THR A 328 -24.35 -7.64 -5.28
CA THR A 328 -23.73 -8.98 -5.27
C THR A 328 -22.33 -9.01 -5.86
N TYR A 329 -21.75 -7.83 -6.14
CA TYR A 329 -20.47 -7.73 -6.83
C TYR A 329 -19.35 -8.40 -6.02
N PRO A 330 -18.53 -9.28 -6.63
CA PRO A 330 -17.57 -10.09 -5.87
C PRO A 330 -16.58 -9.23 -5.11
N ARG A 331 -16.28 -9.63 -3.86
CA ARG A 331 -15.15 -9.06 -3.11
C ARG A 331 -13.86 -9.58 -3.72
N VAL A 332 -12.92 -8.67 -3.93
CA VAL A 332 -11.60 -9.04 -4.46
C VAL A 332 -10.80 -9.76 -3.39
N ASN A 333 -10.30 -10.94 -3.75
CA ASN A 333 -9.37 -11.70 -2.95
C ASN A 333 -7.96 -11.47 -3.51
N SER A 334 -7.02 -11.10 -2.66
CA SER A 334 -5.66 -10.74 -3.05
C SER A 334 -4.62 -11.58 -2.30
N PRO A 335 -4.67 -12.92 -2.43
CA PRO A 335 -3.79 -13.81 -1.66
C PRO A 335 -2.31 -13.66 -2.01
N HIS A 336 -1.98 -12.97 -3.11
CA HIS A 336 -0.62 -12.63 -3.53
C HIS A 336 -0.12 -11.27 -3.04
N VAL A 337 -0.96 -10.51 -2.34
CA VAL A 337 -0.57 -9.27 -1.64
C VAL A 337 -0.19 -9.64 -0.21
N ALA A 338 0.92 -9.08 0.30
CA ALA A 338 1.32 -9.25 1.69
C ALA A 338 0.13 -8.93 2.63
N LEU A 339 -0.12 -9.77 3.65
CA LEU A 339 -1.28 -9.65 4.55
C LEU A 339 -1.45 -8.24 5.09
N HIS A 340 -0.35 -7.57 5.44
CA HIS A 340 -0.40 -6.21 5.97
C HIS A 340 -0.93 -5.16 4.99
N LEU A 341 -0.88 -5.42 3.68
CA LEU A 341 -1.40 -4.55 2.61
C LEU A 341 -2.72 -5.04 2.02
N GLN A 342 -3.23 -6.20 2.43
CA GLN A 342 -4.45 -6.76 1.83
C GLN A 342 -5.68 -5.90 2.09
N LYS A 343 -5.79 -5.29 3.28
CA LYS A 343 -6.88 -4.38 3.62
C LYS A 343 -6.89 -3.17 2.67
N ASP A 344 -5.75 -2.51 2.54
CA ASP A 344 -5.59 -1.32 1.68
C ASP A 344 -5.87 -1.67 0.22
N SER A 345 -5.34 -2.81 -0.27
CA SER A 345 -5.60 -3.30 -1.61
C SER A 345 -7.10 -3.48 -1.87
N ARG A 346 -7.83 -4.01 -0.88
CA ARG A 346 -9.26 -4.26 -0.99
C ARG A 346 -10.05 -2.95 -0.95
N GLU A 347 -9.67 -2.00 -0.11
CA GLU A 347 -10.30 -0.68 -0.06
C GLU A 347 -10.11 0.08 -1.37
N ILE A 348 -8.89 0.07 -1.93
CA ILE A 348 -8.60 0.67 -3.24
C ILE A 348 -9.45 0.03 -4.34
N VAL A 349 -9.51 -1.30 -4.41
CA VAL A 349 -10.26 -2.00 -5.45
C VAL A 349 -11.79 -1.85 -5.27
N MET A 350 -12.27 -1.74 -4.03
CA MET A 350 -13.69 -1.44 -3.75
C MET A 350 -14.04 0.01 -4.11
N GLN A 351 -13.19 0.98 -3.76
CA GLN A 351 -13.36 2.38 -4.16
C GLN A 351 -13.37 2.49 -5.68
N TYR A 352 -12.46 1.80 -6.35
CA TYR A 352 -12.44 1.67 -7.81
C TYR A 352 -13.75 1.14 -8.38
N ALA A 353 -14.29 0.03 -7.85
CA ALA A 353 -15.56 -0.52 -8.30
C ALA A 353 -16.73 0.47 -8.10
N SER A 354 -16.70 1.22 -7.00
CA SER A 354 -17.68 2.26 -6.69
C SER A 354 -17.61 3.44 -7.66
N ASP A 355 -16.41 3.91 -7.98
CA ASP A 355 -16.22 5.05 -8.88
C ASP A 355 -16.47 4.69 -10.34
N LEU A 356 -16.13 3.45 -10.73
CA LEU A 356 -16.35 2.93 -12.07
C LEU A 356 -17.84 2.68 -12.36
N ILE A 357 -18.56 2.04 -11.44
CA ILE A 357 -19.93 1.58 -11.65
C ILE A 357 -20.89 2.15 -10.60
N GLY A 358 -20.57 2.02 -9.31
CA GLY A 358 -21.52 2.27 -8.21
C GLY A 358 -22.17 3.65 -8.23
N SER A 359 -21.36 4.72 -8.13
CA SER A 359 -21.85 6.09 -8.07
C SER A 359 -22.54 6.52 -9.37
N PRO A 360 -21.96 6.28 -10.57
CA PRO A 360 -22.63 6.62 -11.81
C PRO A 360 -23.90 5.78 -12.07
N LEU A 361 -23.92 4.49 -11.74
CA LEU A 361 -25.10 3.63 -11.91
C LEU A 361 -26.27 4.09 -11.04
N THR A 362 -25.98 4.54 -9.81
CA THR A 362 -26.97 5.15 -8.92
C THR A 362 -27.55 6.42 -9.55
N ALA A 363 -26.71 7.24 -10.18
CA ALA A 363 -27.15 8.43 -10.92
C ALA A 363 -28.02 8.06 -12.13
N VAL A 364 -27.60 7.10 -12.96
CA VAL A 364 -28.38 6.60 -14.11
C VAL A 364 -29.76 6.12 -13.66
N PHE A 365 -29.81 5.28 -12.63
CA PHE A 365 -31.07 4.76 -12.11
C PHE A 365 -31.97 5.87 -11.55
N GLY A 366 -31.43 6.77 -10.73
CA GLY A 366 -32.18 7.89 -10.18
C GLY A 366 -32.75 8.81 -11.27
N GLN A 367 -31.96 9.11 -12.30
CA GLN A 367 -32.41 9.96 -13.41
C GLN A 367 -33.49 9.27 -14.27
N LEU A 368 -33.39 7.96 -14.51
CA LEU A 368 -34.44 7.21 -15.21
C LEU A 368 -35.76 7.14 -14.40
N GLN A 369 -35.69 6.99 -13.08
CA GLN A 369 -36.87 7.02 -12.21
C GLN A 369 -37.52 8.42 -12.18
N LEU A 370 -36.73 9.48 -12.15
CA LEU A 370 -37.23 10.85 -12.25
C LEU A 370 -37.90 11.09 -13.61
N ALA A 371 -37.28 10.65 -14.70
CA ALA A 371 -37.89 10.71 -16.03
C ALA A 371 -39.23 9.96 -16.07
N GLU A 372 -39.34 8.78 -15.44
CA GLU A 372 -40.59 8.01 -15.39
C GLU A 372 -41.69 8.76 -14.62
N LEU A 373 -41.36 9.32 -13.44
CA LEU A 373 -42.28 10.09 -12.61
C LEU A 373 -42.79 11.38 -13.30
N PHE A 374 -41.89 12.12 -13.96
CA PHE A 374 -42.23 13.37 -14.62
C PHE A 374 -42.92 13.18 -15.98
N LEU A 375 -42.69 12.03 -16.65
CA LEU A 375 -43.45 11.62 -17.82
C LEU A 375 -44.94 11.42 -17.49
N GLU A 376 -45.25 10.85 -16.34
CA GLU A 376 -46.64 10.70 -15.85
C GLU A 376 -47.29 12.05 -15.53
N SER A 377 -46.47 13.04 -15.15
CA SER A 377 -46.90 14.40 -14.79
C SER A 377 -47.06 15.33 -16.01
N GLY A 378 -46.61 14.91 -17.20
CA GLY A 378 -46.65 15.69 -18.43
C GLY A 378 -45.54 16.74 -18.56
N GLU A 379 -44.50 16.65 -17.73
CA GLU A 379 -43.36 17.56 -17.75
C GLU A 379 -42.29 17.12 -18.76
N ASP A 380 -41.37 18.03 -19.14
CA ASP A 380 -40.27 17.72 -20.05
C ASP A 380 -39.21 16.84 -19.35
N ILE A 381 -39.04 15.62 -19.84
CA ILE A 381 -38.11 14.64 -19.28
C ILE A 381 -36.71 14.68 -19.91
N SER A 382 -36.49 15.56 -20.90
CA SER A 382 -35.25 15.63 -21.70
C SER A 382 -34.00 15.75 -20.86
N GLN A 383 -34.02 16.63 -19.84
CA GLN A 383 -32.86 16.88 -18.99
C GLN A 383 -32.47 15.63 -18.20
N TYR A 384 -33.45 14.89 -17.68
CA TYR A 384 -33.19 13.66 -16.91
C TYR A 384 -32.59 12.57 -17.80
N LEU A 385 -33.11 12.42 -19.03
CA LEU A 385 -32.59 11.45 -20.00
C LEU A 385 -31.17 11.82 -20.48
N GLN A 386 -30.88 13.12 -20.66
CA GLN A 386 -29.53 13.60 -20.98
C GLN A 386 -28.55 13.33 -19.83
N ASN A 387 -28.92 13.66 -18.59
CA ASN A 387 -28.11 13.37 -17.41
C ASN A 387 -27.84 11.86 -17.24
N ALA A 388 -28.82 11.01 -17.54
CA ALA A 388 -28.66 9.56 -17.54
C ALA A 388 -27.67 9.10 -18.62
N LEU A 389 -27.74 9.65 -19.83
CA LEU A 389 -26.77 9.38 -20.89
C LEU A 389 -25.37 9.83 -20.52
N GLU A 390 -25.20 11.05 -20.02
CA GLU A 390 -23.89 11.57 -19.57
C GLU A 390 -23.27 10.67 -18.48
N SER A 391 -24.09 10.22 -17.52
CA SER A 391 -23.64 9.29 -16.48
C SER A 391 -23.23 7.93 -17.04
N MET A 392 -23.96 7.39 -18.04
CA MET A 392 -23.58 6.14 -18.73
C MET A 392 -22.32 6.31 -19.60
N HIS A 393 -22.17 7.47 -20.25
CA HIS A 393 -20.95 7.82 -20.97
C HIS A 393 -19.76 7.93 -20.02
N ALA A 394 -19.93 8.50 -18.82
CA ALA A 394 -18.89 8.57 -17.80
C ALA A 394 -18.46 7.18 -17.30
N ILE A 395 -19.38 6.21 -17.13
CA ILE A 395 -19.03 4.82 -16.81
C ILE A 395 -18.11 4.23 -17.88
N ARG A 396 -18.49 4.37 -19.15
CA ARG A 396 -17.72 3.84 -20.28
C ARG A 396 -16.38 4.54 -20.42
N GLU A 397 -16.40 5.87 -20.37
CA GLU A 397 -15.21 6.69 -20.44
C GLU A 397 -14.23 6.35 -19.31
N ASN A 398 -14.69 6.19 -18.07
CA ASN A 398 -13.84 5.75 -16.96
C ASN A 398 -13.28 4.34 -17.21
N SER A 399 -14.09 3.40 -17.68
CA SER A 399 -13.63 2.04 -17.99
C SER A 399 -12.55 1.99 -19.08
N VAL A 400 -12.65 2.86 -20.08
CA VAL A 400 -11.69 3.00 -21.19
C VAL A 400 -10.43 3.73 -20.68
N ARG A 401 -10.59 4.84 -19.96
CA ARG A 401 -9.49 5.62 -19.36
C ARG A 401 -8.61 4.79 -18.43
N PHE A 402 -9.17 3.87 -17.65
CA PHE A 402 -8.38 2.98 -16.78
C PHE A 402 -7.64 1.87 -17.55
N ARG A 403 -8.21 1.35 -18.65
CA ARG A 403 -7.47 0.44 -19.55
C ARG A 403 -6.30 1.16 -20.25
N MET A 404 -6.46 2.45 -20.53
CA MET A 404 -5.45 3.29 -21.18
C MET A 404 -4.21 3.56 -20.30
N ILE A 405 -4.31 3.46 -18.97
CA ILE A 405 -3.18 3.63 -18.02
C ILE A 405 -2.05 2.63 -18.29
N ASP A 406 -2.39 1.47 -18.86
CA ASP A 406 -1.47 0.36 -19.10
C ASP A 406 -0.93 0.26 -20.53
N GLU A 407 -1.48 1.07 -21.45
CA GLU A 407 -1.28 0.92 -22.89
C GLU A 407 -0.68 2.15 -23.56
N TYR A 408 -0.40 3.20 -22.81
CA TYR A 408 0.10 4.43 -23.39
C TYR A 408 1.44 4.19 -24.10
N ARG A 409 1.48 4.51 -25.39
CA ARG A 409 2.72 4.64 -26.16
C ARG A 409 2.66 5.95 -26.91
N ILE A 410 3.70 6.77 -26.83
CA ILE A 410 3.80 7.90 -27.74
C ILE A 410 4.27 7.35 -29.09
N SER A 411 3.51 7.57 -30.15
CA SER A 411 3.88 7.27 -31.53
C SER A 411 5.19 7.99 -31.85
N VAL A 412 6.28 7.21 -31.91
CA VAL A 412 7.63 7.69 -32.20
C VAL A 412 7.92 7.77 -33.70
N ASP A 413 7.07 7.17 -34.54
CA ASP A 413 7.31 7.00 -35.98
C ASP A 413 6.46 7.92 -36.89
N THR A 414 5.66 8.83 -36.32
CA THR A 414 4.77 9.74 -37.08
C THR A 414 5.25 11.19 -37.05
N GLU A 415 5.07 11.95 -38.15
CA GLU A 415 5.44 13.38 -38.24
C GLU A 415 4.76 14.25 -37.17
N GLU A 416 3.62 13.81 -36.64
CA GLU A 416 2.95 14.37 -35.46
C GLU A 416 2.95 13.32 -34.34
N PRO A 417 3.56 13.59 -33.16
CA PRO A 417 3.52 12.66 -32.03
C PRO A 417 2.08 12.51 -31.54
N MET A 418 1.59 11.28 -31.49
CA MET A 418 0.26 10.95 -30.96
C MET A 418 0.39 10.00 -29.77
N ILE A 419 -0.49 10.08 -28.78
CA ILE A 419 -0.62 9.01 -27.77
C ILE A 419 -1.45 7.88 -28.37
N LEU A 420 -0.87 6.69 -28.48
CA LEU A 420 -1.48 5.47 -28.99
C LEU A 420 -1.90 4.57 -27.82
N PHE A 421 -3.04 3.89 -27.98
CA PHE A 421 -3.56 2.89 -27.05
C PHE A 421 -3.80 1.56 -27.80
N PRO A 422 -2.75 0.83 -28.19
CA PRO A 422 -2.80 -0.17 -29.25
C PRO A 422 -3.73 -1.37 -29.03
N LYS A 423 -4.15 -1.72 -27.81
CA LYS A 423 -5.16 -2.80 -27.61
C LYS A 423 -6.56 -2.24 -27.36
N THR A 424 -6.68 -1.05 -26.79
CA THR A 424 -7.95 -0.35 -26.56
C THR A 424 -8.51 0.24 -27.86
N PHE A 425 -7.64 0.59 -28.82
CA PHE A 425 -7.98 1.14 -30.15
C PHE A 425 -8.48 0.10 -31.16
N GLU A 426 -8.09 -1.18 -31.02
CA GLU A 426 -8.50 -2.25 -31.95
C GLU A 426 -9.97 -2.67 -31.78
N ASP A 427 -10.62 -2.32 -30.67
CA ASP A 427 -12.06 -2.53 -30.47
C ASP A 427 -12.84 -1.31 -30.97
N GLU A 428 -13.51 -1.45 -32.12
CA GLU A 428 -14.30 -0.40 -32.81
C GLU A 428 -15.26 0.35 -31.86
N LYS A 429 -15.74 -0.32 -30.80
CA LYS A 429 -16.64 0.23 -29.78
C LYS A 429 -16.00 1.34 -28.94
N ASN A 430 -14.67 1.39 -28.84
CA ASN A 430 -13.93 2.36 -28.06
C ASN A 430 -13.53 3.60 -28.87
N SER A 431 -13.61 3.55 -30.21
CA SER A 431 -13.22 4.63 -31.14
C SER A 431 -13.69 6.04 -30.72
N PRO A 432 -14.94 6.27 -30.26
CA PRO A 432 -15.40 7.60 -29.84
C PRO A 432 -14.64 8.20 -28.64
N TYR A 433 -13.97 7.36 -27.85
CA TYR A 433 -13.30 7.71 -26.61
C TYR A 433 -11.75 7.71 -26.75
N VAL A 434 -11.21 7.17 -27.85
CA VAL A 434 -9.76 6.98 -28.05
C VAL A 434 -9.17 7.76 -29.24
N SER A 435 -9.98 8.25 -30.19
CA SER A 435 -9.49 9.05 -31.32
C SER A 435 -9.76 10.54 -31.11
N ILE A 436 -8.79 11.23 -30.51
CA ILE A 436 -8.87 12.68 -30.27
C ILE A 436 -7.66 13.35 -30.90
N LYS A 437 -7.88 14.17 -31.94
CA LYS A 437 -6.83 15.01 -32.52
C LYS A 437 -6.39 16.07 -31.52
N PHE A 438 -5.08 16.21 -31.32
CA PHE A 438 -4.49 17.32 -30.56
C PHE A 438 -4.86 18.63 -31.26
N THR A 439 -5.67 19.46 -30.60
CA THR A 439 -5.72 20.89 -30.94
C THR A 439 -4.60 21.56 -30.16
N GLU A 440 -3.38 21.48 -30.70
CA GLU A 440 -2.25 22.26 -30.19
C GLU A 440 -2.57 23.75 -30.33
N ASN A 441 -2.23 24.55 -29.32
CA ASN A 441 -2.15 26.00 -29.50
C ASN A 441 -0.95 26.28 -30.42
N ALA A 442 -1.23 26.56 -31.70
CA ALA A 442 -0.22 26.73 -32.73
C ALA A 442 0.79 27.85 -32.42
N GLU A 443 0.36 28.91 -31.74
CA GLU A 443 1.22 30.05 -31.37
C GLU A 443 2.21 29.68 -30.25
N LEU A 444 1.73 29.01 -29.21
CA LEU A 444 2.60 28.54 -28.11
C LEU A 444 3.57 27.46 -28.58
N SER A 445 3.10 26.54 -29.42
CA SER A 445 3.94 25.48 -29.99
C SER A 445 5.02 26.04 -30.90
N ALA A 446 4.70 27.05 -31.72
CA ALA A 446 5.68 27.78 -32.51
C ALA A 446 6.69 28.54 -31.63
N SER A 447 6.24 29.09 -30.49
CA SER A 447 7.12 29.78 -29.52
C SER A 447 8.13 28.82 -28.89
N ILE A 448 7.70 27.63 -28.46
CA ILE A 448 8.60 26.61 -27.89
C ILE A 448 9.60 26.14 -28.95
N ARG A 449 9.15 25.83 -30.17
CA ARG A 449 10.05 25.40 -31.26
C ARG A 449 11.10 26.47 -31.58
N LYS A 450 10.68 27.73 -31.67
CA LYS A 450 11.60 28.85 -31.90
C LYS A 450 12.63 28.97 -30.77
N GLN A 451 12.22 28.81 -29.52
CA GLN A 451 13.13 28.84 -28.37
C GLN A 451 14.17 27.72 -28.42
N VAL A 452 13.74 26.50 -28.77
CA VAL A 452 14.63 25.33 -28.95
C VAL A 452 15.62 25.56 -30.11
N GLU A 453 15.17 26.14 -31.21
CA GLU A 453 16.02 26.45 -32.37
C GLU A 453 17.08 27.52 -32.06
N THR A 454 16.80 28.43 -31.13
CA THR A 454 17.72 29.51 -30.72
C THR A 454 18.52 29.19 -29.46
N ALA A 455 18.40 27.99 -28.91
CA ALA A 455 19.05 27.58 -27.67
C ALA A 455 20.59 27.63 -27.78
N GLN A 456 21.24 28.00 -26.67
CA GLN A 456 22.69 28.01 -26.49
C GLN A 456 23.18 26.79 -25.71
N GLU A 457 24.48 26.47 -25.78
CA GLU A 457 25.13 25.27 -25.19
C GLU A 457 24.84 25.03 -23.68
N ASN A 458 24.49 26.10 -22.96
CA ASN A 458 24.22 26.07 -21.53
C ASN A 458 22.73 26.19 -21.18
N ASP A 459 21.85 26.27 -22.17
CA ASP A 459 20.40 26.35 -21.94
C ASP A 459 19.86 24.99 -21.54
N VAL A 460 19.11 24.96 -20.44
CA VAL A 460 18.45 23.76 -19.94
C VAL A 460 16.95 23.98 -19.93
N PHE A 461 16.25 23.18 -20.73
CA PHE A 461 14.79 23.11 -20.75
C PHE A 461 14.35 22.21 -19.60
N VAL A 462 13.65 22.76 -18.61
CA VAL A 462 13.17 22.02 -17.44
C VAL A 462 11.67 21.82 -17.58
N VAL A 463 11.23 20.58 -17.80
CA VAL A 463 9.80 20.25 -17.85
C VAL A 463 9.34 19.77 -16.48
N TYR A 464 8.36 20.44 -15.88
CA TYR A 464 7.72 19.97 -14.67
C TYR A 464 6.77 18.80 -14.97
N PHE A 465 6.97 17.70 -14.26
CA PHE A 465 6.21 16.48 -14.38
C PHE A 465 5.68 16.03 -13.01
N ASN A 466 4.39 16.26 -12.80
CA ASN A 466 3.67 15.84 -11.61
C ASN A 466 3.26 14.35 -11.62
N GLY A 467 3.66 13.58 -12.65
CA GLY A 467 3.38 12.14 -12.70
C GLY A 467 2.01 11.75 -13.25
N ASP A 468 1.17 12.70 -13.67
CA ASP A 468 -0.19 12.44 -14.13
C ASP A 468 -0.61 13.24 -15.37
N ASN A 469 0.21 14.20 -15.84
CA ASN A 469 -0.09 15.03 -16.99
C ASN A 469 0.46 14.42 -18.30
N PRO A 470 -0.39 13.84 -19.19
CA PRO A 470 0.08 13.25 -20.45
C PRO A 470 0.53 14.33 -21.45
N ALA A 471 0.14 15.60 -21.25
CA ALA A 471 0.69 16.70 -22.03
C ALA A 471 2.18 16.90 -21.74
N SER A 472 2.59 16.82 -20.47
CA SER A 472 4.02 16.89 -20.11
C SER A 472 4.81 15.78 -20.79
N LEU A 473 4.31 14.52 -20.80
CA LEU A 473 4.99 13.41 -21.46
C LEU A 473 5.15 13.62 -22.97
N MET A 474 4.12 14.13 -23.65
CA MET A 474 4.20 14.47 -25.08
C MET A 474 5.26 15.54 -25.34
N TRP A 475 5.29 16.60 -24.53
CA TRP A 475 6.26 17.69 -24.67
C TRP A 475 7.68 17.26 -24.34
N ILE A 476 7.87 16.42 -23.31
CA ILE A 476 9.16 15.80 -23.00
C ILE A 476 9.66 15.01 -24.21
N ASN A 477 8.82 14.18 -24.83
CA ASN A 477 9.20 13.43 -26.02
C ASN A 477 9.59 14.35 -27.19
N GLN A 478 8.75 15.35 -27.48
CA GLN A 478 8.99 16.27 -28.59
C GLN A 478 10.30 17.06 -28.40
N LEU A 479 10.57 17.54 -27.19
CA LEU A 479 11.81 18.23 -26.85
C LEU A 479 13.01 17.29 -26.90
N ALA A 480 12.89 16.07 -26.37
CA ALA A 480 13.95 15.06 -26.40
C ALA A 480 14.36 14.74 -27.85
N VAL A 481 13.38 14.55 -28.74
CA VAL A 481 13.62 14.32 -30.17
C VAL A 481 14.28 15.53 -30.83
N GLN A 482 13.75 16.75 -30.62
CA GLN A 482 14.30 17.96 -31.23
C GLN A 482 15.74 18.25 -30.78
N LEU A 483 16.02 18.13 -29.49
CA LEU A 483 17.36 18.34 -28.92
C LEU A 483 18.33 17.23 -29.32
N SER A 484 17.87 16.00 -29.55
CA SER A 484 18.70 14.92 -30.10
C SER A 484 19.17 15.19 -31.54
N GLN A 485 18.36 15.90 -32.34
CA GLN A 485 18.67 16.20 -33.74
C GLN A 485 19.54 17.46 -33.90
N LYS A 486 19.50 18.38 -32.92
CA LYS A 486 20.31 19.62 -32.87
C LYS A 486 20.74 19.92 -31.43
N PRO A 487 21.88 19.39 -30.97
CA PRO A 487 22.27 19.40 -29.55
C PRO A 487 22.93 20.73 -29.15
N LEU A 488 22.13 21.80 -29.04
CA LEU A 488 22.58 23.04 -28.40
C LEU A 488 22.02 23.19 -26.98
N GLY A 489 20.83 22.69 -26.66
CA GLY A 489 20.29 22.69 -25.30
C GLY A 489 20.28 21.31 -24.64
N ARG A 490 20.01 21.26 -23.32
CA ARG A 490 19.77 20.01 -22.58
C ARG A 490 18.32 19.97 -22.08
N LEU A 491 17.79 18.75 -21.88
CA LEU A 491 16.44 18.54 -21.33
C LEU A 491 16.54 17.94 -19.93
N ALA A 492 15.85 18.57 -18.98
CA ALA A 492 15.63 18.05 -17.65
C ALA A 492 14.13 17.80 -17.41
N VAL A 493 13.80 16.70 -16.74
CA VAL A 493 12.45 16.41 -16.27
C VAL A 493 12.48 16.44 -14.76
N PHE A 494 11.69 17.35 -14.18
CA PHE A 494 11.65 17.58 -12.75
C PHE A 494 10.31 17.15 -12.15
N SER A 495 10.34 16.41 -11.05
CA SER A 495 9.16 16.06 -10.25
C SER A 495 9.41 16.33 -8.77
N SER A 496 8.51 17.07 -8.13
CA SER A 496 8.47 17.24 -6.67
C SER A 496 7.74 16.10 -5.96
N GLN A 497 7.06 15.23 -6.70
CA GLN A 497 6.18 14.19 -6.12
C GLN A 497 6.73 12.78 -6.29
N LEU A 498 7.61 12.58 -7.27
CA LEU A 498 8.09 11.26 -7.68
C LEU A 498 9.60 11.15 -7.51
N ASP A 499 10.06 9.98 -7.08
CA ASP A 499 11.47 9.61 -7.07
C ASP A 499 12.02 9.54 -8.51
N THR A 500 13.32 9.75 -8.66
CA THR A 500 14.02 9.81 -9.95
C THR A 500 13.82 8.50 -10.72
N ASP A 501 13.97 7.36 -10.05
CA ASP A 501 13.78 6.02 -10.62
C ASP A 501 12.34 5.81 -11.12
N VAL A 502 11.35 6.40 -10.44
CA VAL A 502 9.94 6.32 -10.83
C VAL A 502 9.68 7.18 -12.07
N VAL A 503 10.25 8.39 -12.13
CA VAL A 503 10.17 9.26 -13.31
C VAL A 503 10.80 8.56 -14.52
N GLU A 504 12.01 8.01 -14.37
CA GLU A 504 12.70 7.27 -15.43
C GLU A 504 11.88 6.09 -15.93
N SER A 505 11.35 5.27 -15.02
CA SER A 505 10.51 4.12 -15.39
C SER A 505 9.25 4.55 -16.15
N ILE A 506 8.66 5.69 -15.83
CA ILE A 506 7.51 6.22 -16.57
C ILE A 506 7.96 6.66 -17.96
N LEU A 507 9.02 7.45 -18.09
CA LEU A 507 9.50 7.91 -19.40
C LEU A 507 9.88 6.75 -20.33
N GLU A 508 10.54 5.70 -19.82
CA GLU A 508 10.87 4.51 -20.61
C GLU A 508 9.62 3.74 -21.06
N GLN A 509 8.64 3.56 -20.17
CA GLN A 509 7.36 2.93 -20.51
C GLN A 509 6.58 3.74 -21.57
N ALA A 510 6.74 5.07 -21.56
CA ALA A 510 6.18 5.98 -22.56
C ALA A 510 6.82 5.82 -23.95
N GLY A 511 7.97 5.15 -24.05
CA GLY A 511 8.82 5.08 -25.23
C GLY A 511 9.73 6.30 -25.41
N ILE A 512 9.94 7.11 -24.36
CA ILE A 512 10.82 8.28 -24.40
C ILE A 512 12.25 7.82 -24.08
N PRO A 513 13.23 8.04 -24.97
CA PRO A 513 14.60 7.64 -24.71
C PRO A 513 15.26 8.56 -23.67
N LEU A 514 15.83 7.97 -22.61
CA LEU A 514 16.49 8.71 -21.52
C LEU A 514 17.88 9.25 -21.87
N ASN A 515 18.44 8.86 -23.02
CA ASN A 515 19.81 9.21 -23.42
C ASN A 515 20.10 10.72 -23.50
N ASN A 516 19.07 11.55 -23.68
CA ASN A 516 19.16 13.01 -23.74
C ASN A 516 18.29 13.71 -22.69
N VAL A 517 17.83 12.97 -21.67
CA VAL A 517 16.94 13.46 -20.63
C VAL A 517 17.61 13.25 -19.27
N VAL A 518 17.73 14.32 -18.50
CA VAL A 518 18.16 14.23 -17.10
C VAL A 518 16.95 14.32 -16.20
N THR A 519 16.73 13.26 -15.43
CA THR A 519 15.59 13.06 -14.53
C THR A 519 15.97 13.52 -13.12
N LEU A 520 15.08 14.30 -12.52
CA LEU A 520 15.30 14.95 -11.23
C LEU A 520 14.04 14.74 -10.38
N GLY A 521 14.08 13.77 -9.46
CA GLY A 521 12.97 13.43 -8.57
C GLY A 521 12.96 14.19 -7.25
N ARG A 522 12.01 13.84 -6.38
CA ARG A 522 11.78 14.50 -5.06
C ARG A 522 12.98 14.47 -4.13
N GLU A 523 13.91 13.52 -4.30
CA GLU A 523 15.16 13.47 -3.52
C GLU A 523 15.97 14.78 -3.58
N LEU A 524 15.77 15.59 -4.63
CA LEU A 524 16.43 16.88 -4.77
C LEU A 524 15.81 18.00 -3.92
N GLN A 525 14.59 17.83 -3.39
CA GLN A 525 13.97 18.81 -2.49
C GLN A 525 14.49 18.73 -1.05
N GLY A 526 15.03 17.60 -0.61
CA GLY A 526 15.29 17.36 0.81
C GLY A 526 13.99 17.26 1.63
N ASN A 527 14.08 17.40 2.96
CA ASN A 527 12.91 17.33 3.87
C ASN A 527 12.10 18.64 3.93
N ASP A 528 12.48 19.67 3.17
CA ASP A 528 11.78 20.95 3.15
C ASP A 528 10.85 20.99 1.94
N ASP A 529 9.57 21.34 2.18
CA ASP A 529 8.60 21.74 1.14
C ASP A 529 9.02 23.08 0.52
N GLY A 530 10.17 23.10 -0.15
CA GLY A 530 10.78 24.29 -0.73
C GLY A 530 9.94 24.87 -1.86
N ALA A 531 9.94 26.20 -1.97
CA ALA A 531 9.23 26.88 -3.05
C ALA A 531 9.88 26.59 -4.41
N VAL A 532 9.10 26.58 -5.50
CA VAL A 532 9.58 26.31 -6.88
C VAL A 532 10.86 27.10 -7.28
N PRO A 533 11.05 28.37 -6.88
CA PRO A 533 12.29 29.09 -7.13
C PRO A 533 13.55 28.46 -6.52
N GLU A 534 13.47 27.96 -5.28
CA GLU A 534 14.60 27.34 -4.56
C GLU A 534 15.00 26.02 -5.23
N MET A 535 14.02 25.28 -5.73
CA MET A 535 14.25 24.05 -6.49
C MET A 535 14.99 24.31 -7.81
N LEU A 536 14.67 25.41 -8.49
CA LEU A 536 15.34 25.76 -9.74
C LEU A 536 16.79 26.20 -9.53
N GLU A 537 17.12 26.77 -8.36
CA GLU A 537 18.52 27.00 -7.98
C GLU A 537 19.29 25.69 -7.80
N LEU A 538 18.67 24.67 -7.21
CA LEU A 538 19.26 23.34 -7.06
C LEU A 538 19.46 22.65 -8.42
N ILE A 539 18.50 22.80 -9.34
CA ILE A 539 18.62 22.30 -10.71
C ILE A 539 19.76 23.03 -11.45
N ALA A 540 19.83 24.36 -11.36
CA ALA A 540 20.91 25.14 -11.95
C ALA A 540 22.29 24.71 -11.41
N ALA A 541 22.39 24.49 -10.09
CA ALA A 541 23.59 23.98 -9.44
C ALA A 541 23.97 22.57 -9.92
N HIS A 542 22.98 21.66 -10.08
CA HIS A 542 23.19 20.32 -10.61
C HIS A 542 23.83 20.35 -12.01
N PHE A 543 23.37 21.25 -12.87
CA PHE A 543 23.92 21.43 -14.23
C PHE A 543 25.15 22.34 -14.30
N SER A 544 25.58 22.93 -13.18
CA SER A 544 26.67 23.92 -13.12
C SER A 544 26.44 25.14 -14.02
N ILE A 545 25.21 25.65 -14.04
CA ILE A 545 24.79 26.82 -14.83
C ILE A 545 24.15 27.90 -13.93
N ASN A 546 23.97 29.09 -14.49
CA ASN A 546 23.16 30.13 -13.86
C ASN A 546 21.66 29.86 -14.09
N THR A 547 20.82 30.30 -13.14
CA THR A 547 19.35 30.20 -13.23
C THR A 547 18.75 30.93 -14.43
N GLU A 548 19.44 31.93 -14.98
CA GLU A 548 19.04 32.65 -16.21
C GLU A 548 19.09 31.79 -17.48
N ASN A 549 19.84 30.68 -17.45
CA ASN A 549 19.92 29.70 -18.54
C ASN A 549 18.88 28.58 -18.38
N LEU A 550 18.04 28.64 -17.34
CA LEU A 550 16.91 27.73 -17.18
C LEU A 550 15.69 28.27 -17.94
N ILE A 551 15.11 27.39 -18.76
CA ILE A 551 13.84 27.61 -19.44
C ILE A 551 12.85 26.64 -18.81
N PHE A 552 11.99 27.14 -17.92
CA PHE A 552 11.04 26.33 -17.19
C PHE A 552 9.74 26.18 -17.97
N LEU A 553 9.32 24.94 -18.22
CA LEU A 553 8.09 24.58 -18.92
C LEU A 553 7.13 23.87 -17.97
N THR A 554 5.94 24.45 -17.78
CA THR A 554 4.91 23.88 -16.90
C THR A 554 3.50 24.16 -17.43
N GLY A 555 2.56 23.27 -17.11
CA GLY A 555 1.12 23.47 -17.33
C GLY A 555 0.40 24.11 -16.14
N GLU A 556 1.07 24.33 -15.01
CA GLU A 556 0.46 24.84 -13.78
C GLU A 556 0.58 26.37 -13.71
N THR A 557 -0.53 27.09 -13.85
CA THR A 557 -0.52 28.57 -13.91
C THR A 557 -0.19 29.26 -12.57
N GLU A 558 -0.29 28.55 -11.44
CA GLU A 558 0.05 29.06 -10.12
C GLU A 558 1.59 29.15 -9.97
N GLY A 559 2.12 30.32 -9.59
CA GLY A 559 3.56 30.54 -9.45
C GLY A 559 4.29 31.14 -10.67
N PHE A 560 3.65 31.22 -11.85
CA PHE A 560 4.25 31.83 -13.07
C PHE A 560 4.80 33.24 -12.82
N ALA A 561 4.01 34.09 -12.17
CA ALA A 561 4.38 35.48 -11.91
C ALA A 561 5.55 35.61 -10.91
N GLU A 562 5.71 34.62 -10.02
CA GLU A 562 6.80 34.58 -9.03
C GLU A 562 8.10 34.11 -9.69
N LEU A 563 8.05 33.06 -10.52
CA LEU A 563 9.18 32.57 -11.29
C LEU A 563 9.73 33.62 -12.27
N ILE A 564 8.86 34.34 -12.97
CA ILE A 564 9.26 35.44 -13.86
C ILE A 564 9.92 36.59 -13.07
N ARG A 565 9.43 36.91 -11.85
CA ARG A 565 10.03 37.94 -10.98
C ARG A 565 11.43 37.54 -10.49
N SER A 566 11.70 36.25 -10.36
CA SER A 566 13.02 35.70 -10.02
C SER A 566 13.98 35.62 -11.20
N GLY A 567 13.61 36.16 -12.37
CA GLY A 567 14.47 36.21 -13.56
C GLY A 567 14.55 34.91 -14.36
N ILE A 568 13.73 33.91 -14.03
CA ILE A 568 13.66 32.63 -14.73
C ILE A 568 12.76 32.78 -15.96
N GLN A 569 13.19 32.22 -17.09
CA GLN A 569 12.37 32.17 -18.29
C GLN A 569 11.31 31.08 -18.12
N VAL A 570 10.03 31.45 -18.21
CA VAL A 570 8.91 30.51 -18.08
C VAL A 570 8.13 30.46 -19.38
N LEU A 571 7.93 29.25 -19.90
CA LEU A 571 7.07 28.98 -21.05
C LEU A 571 5.89 28.12 -20.60
N PRO A 572 4.64 28.53 -20.85
CA PRO A 572 3.50 27.67 -20.58
C PRO A 572 3.49 26.51 -21.56
N LEU A 573 3.34 25.29 -21.02
CA LEU A 573 3.04 24.13 -21.85
C LEU A 573 1.63 24.30 -22.42
N PRO A 574 1.44 24.16 -23.74
CA PRO A 574 0.11 24.15 -24.34
C PRO A 574 -0.76 23.11 -23.68
N ASP A 575 -1.85 23.57 -23.07
CA ASP A 575 -2.93 22.70 -22.61
C ASP A 575 -3.47 21.92 -23.81
N ILE A 576 -3.47 20.60 -23.69
CA ILE A 576 -4.06 19.74 -24.70
C ILE A 576 -5.54 19.62 -24.33
N GLN A 577 -6.37 20.50 -24.90
CA GLN A 577 -7.77 20.76 -24.52
C GLN A 577 -8.74 19.57 -24.63
N ARG A 578 -8.27 18.34 -24.88
CA ARG A 578 -9.12 17.17 -25.08
C ARG A 578 -8.52 15.86 -24.58
N LEU A 579 -7.38 15.89 -23.88
CA LEU A 579 -6.93 14.69 -23.19
C LEU A 579 -7.81 14.48 -21.95
N PRO A 580 -8.27 13.26 -21.69
CA PRO A 580 -8.72 12.86 -20.37
C PRO A 580 -7.71 13.35 -19.32
N ARG A 581 -8.11 14.30 -18.49
CA ARG A 581 -7.33 14.61 -17.29
C ARG A 581 -7.33 13.35 -16.44
N TYR A 582 -6.16 12.94 -15.95
CA TYR A 582 -6.11 11.98 -14.86
C TYR A 582 -7.10 12.45 -13.78
N LEU A 583 -7.91 11.54 -13.24
CA LEU A 583 -8.38 11.79 -11.89
C LEU A 583 -7.12 11.97 -11.05
N PRO A 584 -6.97 13.07 -10.28
CA PRO A 584 -5.78 13.27 -9.48
C PRO A 584 -5.53 11.99 -8.69
N LYS A 585 -4.28 11.52 -8.71
CA LYS A 585 -3.77 10.39 -7.93
C LYS A 585 -3.95 10.62 -6.42
N ARG A 586 -5.18 10.77 -5.92
CA ARG A 586 -5.49 10.60 -4.50
C ARG A 586 -5.50 9.12 -4.08
N ILE A 587 -5.10 8.21 -4.97
CA ILE A 587 -4.92 6.77 -4.69
C ILE A 587 -3.44 6.34 -4.83
N PHE A 588 -2.53 7.23 -5.24
CA PHE A 588 -1.10 6.93 -5.37
C PHE A 588 -0.23 7.98 -4.67
N GLN A 589 -0.61 8.41 -3.48
CA GLN A 589 0.34 9.01 -2.55
C GLN A 589 0.88 7.92 -1.63
N HIS A 590 2.18 7.70 -1.74
CA HIS A 590 3.01 6.91 -0.83
C HIS A 590 3.13 7.57 0.58
N THR A 591 2.19 8.43 0.98
CA THR A 591 2.33 9.35 2.13
C THR A 591 1.14 9.35 3.12
N VAL A 592 0.14 8.48 2.99
CA VAL A 592 -0.89 8.31 4.05
C VAL A 592 -0.55 7.16 5.02
N LEU A 593 0.68 6.64 4.97
CA LEU A 593 1.19 5.62 5.91
C LEU A 593 2.11 6.19 7.02
N GLU A 594 2.31 7.51 7.15
CA GLU A 594 3.14 8.06 8.24
C GLU A 594 2.42 8.98 9.25
N GLU A 595 1.18 9.43 9.00
CA GLU A 595 0.40 10.25 9.96
C GLU A 595 -0.91 9.62 10.44
N ALA A 596 -0.87 8.32 10.70
CA ALA A 596 -1.77 7.69 11.68
C ALA A 596 -0.94 6.85 12.66
N ALA A 597 0.04 7.52 13.27
CA ALA A 597 0.73 7.09 14.48
C ALA A 597 -0.24 6.96 15.67
#